data_AF-A0AAV4DWH6-F1
#
_entry.id   AF-A0AAV4DWH6-F1
#
_cell.length_a   1.000
_cell.length_b   1.000
_cell.length_c   1.000
_cell.angle_alpha   90.00
_cell.angle_beta   90.00
_cell.angle_gamma   90.00
#
_symmetry.space_group_name_H-M   'P 1'
#
loop_
_entity.id
_entity.type
_entity.pdbx_description
1 polymer ?
#
loop_
_entity_poly.entity_id
_entity_poly.type
_entity_poly.pdbx_seq_one_letter_code
_entity_poly.pdbx_strand_id
1 'polypeptide(L)'
;MRPNILIPPLQIGLGLQLHHLLGSRALTDLLHSLGFNSSYNEVQCFEQCAASSQGTDLFGVSSDSFIKFLADNVDHNLSSLEGLGTFHGMGIIGAATPSEKLSRLIRRDTSVTADPIPLFQLIKD
;
A
#
# COMPACT_ATOMS: atom_id res chain seq x y z
N MET A 1 14.31 -24.06 22.69
CA MET A 1 14.87 -23.96 21.33
C MET A 1 13.86 -24.62 20.38
N ARG A 2 13.19 -23.88 19.48
CA ARG A 2 12.13 -24.46 18.63
C ARG A 2 12.72 -24.79 17.24
N PRO A 3 12.74 -26.05 16.80
CA PRO A 3 13.39 -26.46 15.56
C PRO A 3 12.47 -26.22 14.37
N ASN A 4 12.32 -24.97 13.91
CA ASN A 4 11.56 -24.59 12.71
C ASN A 4 12.35 -23.54 11.91
N ILE A 5 13.48 -23.93 11.33
CA ILE A 5 14.25 -23.07 10.41
C ILE A 5 13.69 -23.18 8.97
N LEU A 6 12.95 -24.25 8.68
CA LEU A 6 12.42 -24.51 7.35
C LEU A 6 10.91 -24.31 7.33
N ILE A 7 10.48 -23.26 6.65
CA ILE A 7 9.08 -23.09 6.27
C ILE A 7 8.83 -24.02 5.06
N PRO A 8 7.94 -25.01 5.17
CA PRO A 8 7.67 -25.94 4.08
C PRO A 8 6.98 -25.21 2.92
N PRO A 9 7.64 -25.07 1.75
CA PRO A 9 7.12 -24.26 0.63
C PRO A 9 5.76 -24.72 0.13
N LEU A 10 5.50 -26.04 0.18
CA LEU A 10 4.23 -26.61 -0.24
C LEU A 10 3.08 -26.22 0.69
N GLN A 11 3.31 -26.20 2.01
CA GLN A 11 2.25 -25.83 2.96
C GLN A 11 1.93 -24.34 2.87
N ILE A 12 2.94 -23.47 2.72
CA ILE A 12 2.71 -22.05 2.48
C ILE A 12 2.00 -21.81 1.15
N GLY A 13 2.45 -22.46 0.08
CA GLY A 13 1.84 -22.32 -1.25
C GLY A 13 0.38 -22.77 -1.25
N LEU A 14 0.07 -23.88 -0.59
CA LEU A 14 -1.29 -24.35 -0.42
C LEU A 14 -2.13 -23.35 0.37
N GLY A 15 -1.60 -22.84 1.48
CA GLY A 15 -2.29 -21.86 2.31
C GLY A 15 -2.56 -20.54 1.61
N LEU A 16 -1.59 -20.07 0.83
CA LEU A 16 -1.71 -18.88 0.00
C LEU A 16 -2.78 -19.06 -1.08
N GLN A 17 -2.77 -20.20 -1.78
CA GLN A 17 -3.76 -20.50 -2.80
C GLN A 17 -5.18 -20.60 -2.23
N LEU A 18 -5.33 -21.22 -1.05
CA LEU A 18 -6.61 -21.31 -0.34
C LEU A 18 -7.08 -19.94 0.15
N HIS A 19 -6.16 -19.11 0.65
CA HIS A 19 -6.46 -17.75 1.07
C HIS A 19 -6.97 -16.91 -0.10
N HIS A 20 -6.31 -16.97 -1.26
CA HIS A 20 -6.73 -16.28 -2.48
C HIS A 20 -8.06 -16.79 -3.05
N LEU A 21 -8.28 -18.11 -3.07
CA LEU A 21 -9.47 -18.70 -3.71
C LEU A 21 -10.74 -18.57 -2.87
N LEU A 22 -10.62 -18.68 -1.55
CA LEU A 22 -11.76 -18.85 -0.66
C LEU A 22 -11.87 -17.75 0.40
N GLY A 23 -10.80 -17.01 0.68
CA GLY A 23 -10.78 -15.94 1.70
C GLY A 23 -11.11 -16.40 3.12
N SER A 24 -11.17 -17.72 3.37
CA SER A 24 -11.71 -18.28 4.62
C SER A 24 -10.60 -18.62 5.61
N ARG A 25 -10.49 -17.81 6.66
CA ARG A 25 -9.59 -18.08 7.78
C ARG A 25 -9.91 -19.38 8.51
N ALA A 26 -11.20 -19.68 8.73
CA ALA A 26 -11.64 -20.87 9.44
C ALA A 26 -11.20 -22.16 8.74
N LEU A 27 -11.24 -22.18 7.40
CA LEU A 27 -10.77 -23.31 6.61
C LEU A 27 -9.24 -23.48 6.70
N THR A 28 -8.50 -22.37 6.62
CA THR A 28 -7.04 -22.37 6.79
C THR A 28 -6.63 -22.90 8.15
N ASP A 29 -7.30 -22.45 9.22
CA ASP A 29 -7.03 -22.90 10.59
C ASP A 29 -7.37 -24.38 10.78
N LEU A 30 -8.47 -24.87 10.18
CA LEU A 30 -8.82 -26.29 10.19
C LEU A 30 -7.77 -27.15 9.48
N LEU A 31 -7.36 -26.79 8.27
CA LEU A 31 -6.33 -27.53 7.53
C LEU A 31 -4.96 -27.45 8.18
N HIS A 32 -4.66 -26.33 8.85
CA HIS A 32 -3.46 -26.19 9.66
C HIS A 32 -3.47 -27.14 10.86
N SER A 33 -4.60 -27.24 11.57
CA SER A 33 -4.76 -28.19 12.70
C SER A 33 -4.61 -29.66 12.27
N LEU A 34 -4.93 -29.97 11.01
CA LEU A 34 -4.74 -31.29 10.42
C LEU A 34 -3.31 -31.52 9.87
N GLY A 35 -2.46 -30.50 9.89
CA GLY A 35 -1.06 -30.56 9.43
C GLY A 35 -0.89 -30.45 7.92
N PHE A 36 -1.94 -30.11 7.16
CA PHE A 36 -1.86 -29.96 5.70
C PHE A 36 -1.38 -28.58 5.26
N ASN A 37 -1.57 -27.56 6.10
CA ASN A 37 -1.35 -26.17 5.75
C ASN A 37 -0.50 -25.42 6.80
N SER A 38 0.16 -24.34 6.40
CA SER A 38 0.77 -23.38 7.31
C SER A 38 -0.31 -22.56 8.03
N SER A 39 0.07 -21.96 9.16
CA SER A 39 -0.88 -21.15 9.93
C SER A 39 -1.31 -19.92 9.13
N TYR A 40 -2.53 -19.44 9.35
CA TYR A 40 -3.03 -18.24 8.68
C TYR A 40 -2.10 -17.03 8.85
N ASN A 41 -1.55 -16.86 10.06
CA ASN A 41 -0.60 -15.78 10.36
C ASN A 41 0.68 -15.88 9.52
N GLU A 42 1.14 -17.10 9.22
CA GLU A 42 2.36 -17.33 8.46
C GLU A 42 2.15 -17.09 6.97
N VAL A 43 0.97 -17.46 6.44
CA VAL A 43 0.53 -17.09 5.08
C VAL A 43 0.45 -15.58 4.93
N GLN A 44 -0.17 -14.88 5.88
CA GLN A 44 -0.29 -13.42 5.85
C GLN A 44 1.09 -12.74 5.97
N CYS A 45 1.96 -13.24 6.84
CA CYS A 45 3.34 -12.75 6.96
C CYS A 45 4.09 -12.91 5.64
N PHE A 46 3.93 -14.06 4.98
CA PHE A 46 4.54 -14.31 3.67
C PHE A 46 4.06 -13.32 2.60
N GLU A 47 2.75 -13.05 2.51
CA GLU A 47 2.21 -12.03 1.60
C GLU A 47 2.78 -10.64 1.85
N GLN A 48 2.86 -10.24 3.13
CA GLN A 48 3.43 -8.95 3.51
C GLN A 48 4.91 -8.84 3.14
N CYS A 49 5.68 -9.90 3.37
CA CYS A 49 7.08 -9.97 2.95
C CYS A 49 7.24 -9.94 1.43
N ALA A 50 6.38 -10.66 0.70
CA ALA A 50 6.38 -10.66 -0.76
C ALA A 50 6.04 -9.28 -1.33
N ALA A 51 5.04 -8.59 -0.77
CA ALA A 51 4.68 -7.22 -1.12
C ALA A 51 5.80 -6.23 -0.80
N SER A 52 6.46 -6.35 0.35
CA SER A 52 7.59 -5.49 0.70
C SER A 52 8.82 -5.73 -0.19
N SER A 53 8.99 -6.95 -0.72
CA SER A 53 10.09 -7.27 -1.63
C SER A 53 9.84 -6.78 -3.06
N GLN A 54 8.58 -6.54 -3.45
CA GLN A 54 8.20 -6.07 -4.77
C GLN A 54 7.47 -4.74 -4.68
N GLY A 55 8.17 -3.60 -4.80
CA GLY A 55 7.46 -2.34 -5.11
C GLY A 55 8.03 -1.01 -4.63
N THR A 56 9.16 -0.96 -3.94
CA THR A 56 9.70 0.33 -3.44
C THR A 56 11.00 0.78 -4.10
N ASP A 57 11.57 -0.02 -5.00
CA ASP A 57 12.79 0.38 -5.71
C ASP A 57 12.42 1.29 -6.88
N LEU A 58 12.33 2.59 -6.58
CA LEU A 58 12.01 3.63 -7.57
C LEU A 58 13.26 3.93 -8.41
N PHE A 59 13.50 3.08 -9.42
CA PHE A 59 14.59 3.27 -10.38
C PHE A 59 14.51 4.67 -11.03
N GLY A 60 15.58 5.46 -10.86
CA GLY A 60 15.71 6.78 -11.48
C GLY A 60 15.29 7.99 -10.64
N VAL A 61 14.88 7.80 -9.38
CA VAL A 61 14.63 8.93 -8.47
C VAL A 61 15.94 9.38 -7.81
N SER A 62 16.32 10.65 -8.01
CA SER A 62 17.52 11.21 -7.39
C SER A 62 17.37 11.31 -5.87
N SER A 63 18.46 11.21 -5.12
CA SER A 63 18.48 11.37 -3.65
C SER A 63 17.95 12.73 -3.18
N ASP A 64 17.88 13.71 -4.08
CA ASP A 64 17.40 15.07 -3.85
C ASP A 64 15.93 15.24 -4.28
N SER A 65 15.17 14.15 -4.35
CA SER A 65 13.74 14.16 -4.63
C SER A 65 12.94 13.82 -3.37
N PHE A 66 11.87 14.57 -3.13
CA PHE A 66 10.89 14.24 -2.11
C PHE A 66 9.83 13.31 -2.71
N ILE A 67 9.69 12.11 -2.14
CA ILE A 67 8.78 11.06 -2.63
C ILE A 67 7.55 11.00 -1.72
N LYS A 68 6.36 11.08 -2.32
CA LYS A 68 5.07 10.81 -1.65
C LYS A 68 4.50 9.51 -2.21
N PHE A 69 4.13 8.58 -1.33
CA PHE A 69 3.36 7.40 -1.71
C PHE A 69 1.88 7.66 -1.45
N LEU A 70 1.05 7.45 -2.47
CA LEU A 70 -0.40 7.54 -2.43
C LEU A 70 -0.94 6.13 -2.68
N ALA A 71 -1.56 5.53 -1.68
CA ALA A 71 -2.23 4.23 -1.82
C ALA A 71 -3.72 4.47 -2.07
N ASP A 72 -4.27 3.83 -3.09
CA ASP A 72 -5.70 3.87 -3.37
C ASP A 72 -6.21 2.50 -3.84
N ASN A 73 -7.50 2.28 -3.64
CA ASN A 73 -8.20 1.11 -4.15
C ASN A 73 -8.64 1.37 -5.60
N VAL A 74 -8.48 0.35 -6.44
CA VAL A 74 -9.01 0.28 -7.80
C VAL A 74 -10.15 -0.72 -7.80
N ASP A 75 -11.34 -0.23 -7.47
CA ASP A 75 -12.57 -1.01 -7.53
C ASP A 75 -13.21 -0.87 -8.92
N HIS A 76 -13.17 -1.93 -9.71
CA HIS A 76 -13.96 -2.02 -10.94
C HIS A 76 -15.20 -2.85 -10.70
N ASN A 77 -16.34 -2.17 -10.66
CA ASN A 77 -17.66 -2.81 -10.74
C ASN A 77 -17.85 -3.37 -12.15
N LEU A 78 -17.33 -4.58 -12.38
CA LEU A 78 -17.63 -5.35 -13.57
C LEU A 78 -19.15 -5.63 -13.57
N SER A 79 -19.81 -5.35 -14.69
CA SER A 79 -21.25 -5.62 -14.85
C SER A 79 -21.49 -7.13 -14.94
N SER A 80 -21.37 -7.81 -13.81
CA SER A 80 -21.77 -9.19 -13.64
C SER A 80 -23.27 -9.23 -13.39
N LEU A 81 -23.98 -10.13 -14.09
CA LEU A 81 -25.42 -10.34 -13.95
C LEU A 81 -25.84 -10.67 -12.50
N GLU A 82 -24.91 -11.17 -11.69
CA GLU A 82 -25.12 -11.54 -10.28
C GLU A 82 -24.45 -10.57 -9.29
N GLY A 83 -23.73 -9.54 -9.77
CA GLY A 83 -22.96 -8.61 -8.91
C GLY A 83 -21.72 -9.23 -8.24
N LEU A 84 -21.42 -10.50 -8.53
CA LEU A 84 -20.25 -11.22 -8.02
C LEU A 84 -19.07 -11.10 -9.00
N GLY A 85 -17.85 -11.02 -8.46
CA GLY A 85 -16.62 -10.97 -9.25
C GLY A 85 -16.16 -9.58 -9.67
N THR A 86 -16.46 -8.54 -8.88
CA THR A 86 -15.86 -7.21 -9.07
C THR A 86 -14.34 -7.30 -8.91
N PHE A 87 -13.60 -6.65 -9.80
CA PHE A 87 -12.15 -6.57 -9.64
C PHE A 87 -11.85 -5.57 -8.53
N HIS A 88 -11.19 -6.05 -7.47
CA HIS A 88 -10.64 -5.24 -6.40
C HIS A 88 -9.12 -5.27 -6.53
N GLY A 89 -8.56 -4.22 -7.11
CA GLY A 89 -7.13 -3.98 -7.13
C GLY A 89 -6.74 -2.99 -6.04
N MET A 90 -5.53 -3.10 -5.50
CA MET A 90 -4.92 -2.04 -4.70
C MET A 90 -3.67 -1.56 -5.43
N GLY A 91 -3.53 -0.24 -5.59
CA GLY A 91 -2.39 0.38 -6.26
C GLY A 91 -1.71 1.40 -5.36
N ILE A 92 -0.39 1.48 -5.44
CA ILE A 92 0.39 2.54 -4.82
C ILE A 92 1.02 3.38 -5.93
N ILE A 93 0.78 4.69 -5.91
CA ILE A 93 1.41 5.67 -6.78
C ILE A 93 2.52 6.36 -6.02
N GLY A 94 3.75 6.29 -6.54
CA GLY A 94 4.88 7.09 -6.05
C GLY A 94 4.98 8.39 -6.85
N ALA A 95 4.79 9.53 -6.18
CA ALA A 95 5.02 10.85 -6.77
C ALA A 95 6.35 11.42 -6.27
N ALA A 96 7.32 11.58 -7.17
CA ALA A 96 8.59 12.23 -6.89
C ALA A 96 8.51 13.71 -7.32
N THR A 97 8.88 14.60 -6.39
CA THR A 97 9.01 16.05 -6.66
C THR A 97 10.47 16.44 -6.43
N PRO A 98 11.07 17.28 -7.30
CA PRO A 98 12.37 17.86 -7.02
C PRO A 98 12.36 18.56 -5.66
N SER A 99 13.38 18.30 -4.84
CA SER A 99 13.57 19.04 -3.58
C SER A 99 14.04 20.45 -3.91
N GLU A 100 13.12 21.41 -3.91
CA GLU A 100 13.52 22.81 -3.77
C GLU A 100 13.61 23.16 -2.29
N LYS A 101 14.79 23.59 -1.84
CA LYS A 101 14.94 24.21 -0.51
C LYS A 101 14.14 25.50 -0.48
N LEU A 102 12.89 25.43 -0.03
CA LEU A 102 12.11 26.63 0.23
C LEU A 102 12.69 27.34 1.46
N SER A 103 13.55 28.33 1.23
CA SER A 103 14.12 29.21 2.27
C SER A 103 13.12 30.25 2.81
N ARG A 104 11.86 30.21 2.35
CA ARG A 104 10.84 31.14 2.80
C ARG A 104 10.32 30.68 4.16
N LEU A 105 10.70 31.42 5.21
CA LEU A 105 9.96 31.41 6.47
C LEU A 105 8.48 31.60 6.14
N ILE A 106 7.68 30.55 6.37
CA ILE A 106 6.22 30.69 6.39
C ILE A 106 5.92 31.57 7.61
N ARG A 107 5.83 32.89 7.39
CA ARG A 107 5.36 33.81 8.42
C ARG A 107 3.90 33.48 8.68
N ARG A 108 3.56 33.21 9.94
CA ARG A 108 2.17 33.29 10.38
C ARG A 108 1.74 34.74 10.19
N ASP A 109 0.84 34.98 9.26
CA ASP A 109 0.17 36.26 9.16
C ASP A 109 -0.85 36.36 10.29
N THR A 110 -0.56 37.16 11.30
CA THR A 110 -1.49 37.48 12.39
C THR A 110 -2.29 38.75 12.11
N SER A 111 -2.17 39.35 10.92
CA SER A 111 -2.98 40.49 10.49
C SER A 111 -4.08 40.07 9.52
N VAL A 112 -5.14 39.45 10.04
CA VAL A 112 -6.44 39.49 9.37
C VAL A 112 -7.02 40.88 9.59
N THR A 113 -6.53 41.87 8.85
CA THR A 113 -7.27 43.11 8.62
C THR A 113 -8.33 42.80 7.56
N ALA A 114 -9.59 43.10 7.85
CA ALA A 114 -10.77 42.75 7.07
C ALA A 114 -10.88 43.43 5.69
N ASP A 115 -9.79 44.01 5.18
CA ASP A 115 -9.77 44.71 3.91
C ASP A 115 -9.14 43.81 2.84
N PRO A 116 -9.84 43.56 1.71
CA PRO A 116 -9.32 42.71 0.65
C PRO A 116 -8.05 43.31 0.05
N ILE A 117 -6.96 42.54 0.08
CA ILE A 117 -5.70 42.88 -0.57
C ILE A 117 -5.96 43.06 -2.08
N PRO A 118 -5.59 44.20 -2.69
CA PRO A 118 -5.82 44.42 -4.11
C PRO A 118 -5.06 43.41 -4.98
N LEU A 119 -5.76 42.83 -5.95
CA LEU A 119 -5.28 41.79 -6.87
C LEU A 119 -4.00 42.16 -7.67
N PHE A 120 -3.62 43.43 -7.71
CA PHE A 120 -2.42 43.90 -8.42
C PHE A 120 -1.10 43.62 -7.68
N GLN A 121 -1.14 43.22 -6.40
CA GLN A 121 0.07 42.88 -5.63
C GLN A 121 0.46 41.41 -5.70
N LEU A 122 -0.36 40.54 -6.30
CA LEU A 122 -0.08 39.11 -6.43
C LEU A 122 0.72 38.74 -7.69
N ILE A 123 1.07 39.70 -8.54
CA ILE A 123 1.85 39.49 -9.77
C ILE A 123 3.01 40.49 -9.79
N LYS A 124 4.06 40.20 -9.02
CA LYS A 124 5.43 40.65 -9.32
C LYS A 124 6.40 39.55 -8.87
N ASP A 125 6.93 38.88 -9.89
CA ASP A 125 8.14 38.05 -10.01
C ASP A 125 8.57 37.21 -8.79
#